data_AF-A0A925C679-F1
#
_entry.id   AF-A0A925C679-F1
#
_cell.length_a   1.000
_cell.length_b   1.000
_cell.length_c   1.000
_cell.angle_alpha   90.00
_cell.angle_beta   90.00
_cell.angle_gamma   90.00
#
_symmetry.space_group_name_H-M   'P 1'
#
loop_
_entity.id
_entity.type
_entity.pdbx_description
1 polymer ?
#
loop_
_entity_poly.entity_id
_entity_poly.type
_entity_poly.pdbx_seq_one_letter_code
_entity_poly.pdbx_strand_id
1 'polypeptide(L)'
;MTSVPVLRFAPSPNGPLHLGHALSALTGFDLARCLGGRFLVRIEDIDVARCREDYVAGIFADLAWLGVAWEEPVLRQSQLFPTYVRAAERLEAQKLLYPCFASRSEIEAAARPGAVDPDGAPLYPGLHKRLPRDEIEMRLEGGERFALRLDMEKALAAARQRLGGAPLTFRELDDGGEP
;
A
#
# COMPACT_ATOMS: atom_id res chain seq x y z
N MET A 1 -5.32 25.57 -9.52
CA MET A 1 -6.56 24.78 -9.65
C MET A 1 -6.51 23.73 -8.55
N THR A 2 -7.39 23.82 -7.56
CA THR A 2 -7.53 22.74 -6.56
C THR A 2 -8.06 21.51 -7.29
N SER A 3 -7.31 20.42 -7.28
CA SER A 3 -7.75 19.17 -7.88
C SER A 3 -8.99 18.67 -7.14
N VAL A 4 -9.98 18.16 -7.88
CA VAL A 4 -11.16 17.49 -7.30
C VAL A 4 -10.68 16.36 -6.38
N PRO A 5 -11.09 16.29 -5.10
CA PRO A 5 -10.70 15.22 -4.20
C PRO A 5 -11.12 13.86 -4.75
N VAL A 6 -10.25 12.86 -4.62
CA VAL A 6 -10.52 11.48 -5.07
C VAL A 6 -10.30 10.55 -3.90
N LEU A 7 -11.39 9.93 -3.43
CA LEU A 7 -11.38 8.97 -2.35
C LEU A 7 -11.56 7.56 -2.92
N ARG A 8 -11.09 6.55 -2.18
CA ARG A 8 -11.31 5.15 -2.56
C ARG A 8 -11.60 4.25 -1.38
N PHE A 9 -12.51 3.31 -1.59
CA PHE A 9 -12.63 2.10 -0.78
C PHE A 9 -11.85 0.97 -1.48
N ALA A 10 -10.96 0.30 -0.74
CA ALA A 10 -9.98 -0.64 -1.30
C ALA A 10 -10.00 -2.02 -0.61
N PRO A 11 -11.07 -2.83 -0.78
CA PRO A 11 -11.20 -4.11 -0.10
C PRO A 11 -10.36 -5.21 -0.76
N SER A 12 -9.82 -6.12 0.07
CA SER A 12 -9.22 -7.38 -0.38
C SER A 12 -10.29 -8.48 -0.43
N PRO A 13 -10.46 -9.21 -1.55
CA PRO A 13 -11.52 -10.20 -1.70
C PRO A 13 -11.13 -11.57 -1.10
N ASN A 14 -10.76 -11.60 0.18
CA ASN A 14 -10.34 -12.79 0.92
C ASN A 14 -11.37 -13.26 1.98
N GLY A 15 -12.52 -12.60 2.05
CA GLY A 15 -13.66 -12.92 2.89
C GLY A 15 -14.84 -11.97 2.64
N PRO A 16 -16.00 -12.20 3.26
CA PRO A 16 -17.12 -11.26 3.24
C PRO A 16 -16.76 -9.91 3.89
N LEU A 17 -17.45 -8.83 3.50
CA LEU A 17 -17.31 -7.56 4.20
C LEU A 17 -17.84 -7.67 5.64
N HIS A 18 -17.18 -6.99 6.57
CA HIS A 18 -17.61 -6.88 7.97
C HIS A 18 -17.95 -5.43 8.29
N LEU A 19 -18.47 -5.15 9.49
CA LEU A 19 -18.93 -3.82 9.88
C LEU A 19 -17.88 -2.72 9.72
N GLY A 20 -16.60 -3.00 10.04
CA GLY A 20 -15.52 -2.05 9.78
C GLY A 20 -15.33 -1.68 8.30
N HIS A 21 -15.56 -2.62 7.38
CA HIS A 21 -15.54 -2.34 5.94
C HIS A 21 -16.73 -1.48 5.52
N ALA A 22 -17.93 -1.79 6.03
CA ALA A 22 -19.12 -1.00 5.77
C ALA A 22 -18.93 0.45 6.25
N LEU A 23 -18.40 0.64 7.48
CA LEU A 23 -18.06 1.94 8.01
C LEU A 23 -17.06 2.67 7.11
N SER A 24 -15.95 2.03 6.75
CA SER A 24 -14.93 2.64 5.89
C SER A 24 -15.46 3.05 4.51
N ALA A 25 -16.32 2.22 3.90
CA ALA A 25 -16.93 2.53 2.61
C ALA A 25 -17.91 3.70 2.70
N LEU A 26 -18.81 3.69 3.70
CA LEU A 26 -19.79 4.76 3.93
C LEU A 26 -19.09 6.10 4.25
N THR A 27 -18.13 6.10 5.18
CA THR A 27 -17.36 7.31 5.54
C THR A 27 -16.66 7.89 4.31
N GLY A 28 -15.97 7.05 3.52
CA GLY A 28 -15.30 7.51 2.31
C GLY A 28 -16.27 8.04 1.24
N PHE A 29 -17.45 7.43 1.12
CA PHE A 29 -18.49 7.84 0.18
C PHE A 29 -19.12 9.19 0.58
N ASP A 30 -19.50 9.33 1.85
CA ASP A 30 -20.11 10.55 2.38
C ASP A 30 -19.12 11.71 2.36
N LEU A 31 -17.86 11.48 2.73
CA LEU A 31 -16.81 12.50 2.66
C LEU A 31 -16.54 12.94 1.21
N ALA A 32 -16.52 12.00 0.25
CA ALA A 32 -16.39 12.37 -1.16
C ALA A 32 -17.56 13.28 -1.60
N ARG A 33 -18.80 12.99 -1.17
CA ARG A 33 -19.96 13.83 -1.48
C ARG A 33 -19.87 15.21 -0.82
N CYS A 34 -19.49 15.26 0.46
CA CYS A 34 -19.30 16.50 1.20
C CYS A 34 -18.30 17.43 0.49
N LEU A 35 -17.19 16.86 0.03
CA LEU A 35 -16.13 17.58 -0.66
C LEU A 35 -16.40 17.87 -2.15
N GLY A 36 -17.54 17.44 -2.70
CA GLY A 36 -17.81 17.48 -4.15
C GLY A 36 -16.79 16.68 -4.97
N GLY A 37 -16.22 15.65 -4.35
CA GLY A 37 -15.17 14.78 -4.88
C GLY A 37 -15.69 13.53 -5.59
N ARG A 38 -14.74 12.66 -5.91
CA ARG A 38 -14.93 11.38 -6.60
C ARG A 38 -14.78 10.22 -5.62
N PHE A 39 -15.57 9.18 -5.80
CA PHE A 39 -15.49 7.97 -4.99
C PHE A 39 -15.25 6.74 -5.86
N LEU A 40 -14.10 6.09 -5.64
CA LEU A 40 -13.65 4.94 -6.40
C LEU A 40 -13.73 3.67 -5.55
N VAL A 41 -13.94 2.53 -6.22
CA VAL A 41 -13.69 1.21 -5.64
C VAL A 41 -12.47 0.60 -6.32
N ARG A 42 -11.60 -0.02 -5.52
CA ARG A 42 -10.40 -0.71 -6.02
C ARG A 42 -10.23 -2.06 -5.35
N ILE A 43 -10.25 -3.14 -6.12
CA ILE A 43 -10.09 -4.48 -5.57
C ILE A 43 -8.60 -4.75 -5.33
N GLU A 44 -8.23 -5.01 -4.08
CA GLU A 44 -6.87 -5.32 -3.62
C GLU A 44 -6.59 -6.84 -3.73
N ASP A 45 -6.59 -7.37 -4.95
CA ASP A 45 -6.46 -8.80 -5.28
C ASP A 45 -5.04 -9.25 -5.67
N ILE A 46 -4.01 -8.66 -5.05
CA ILE A 46 -2.60 -9.00 -5.34
C ILE A 46 -2.14 -10.33 -4.75
N ASP A 47 -2.75 -10.79 -3.65
CA ASP A 47 -2.54 -12.14 -3.10
C ASP A 47 -3.52 -13.11 -3.73
N VAL A 48 -3.24 -13.45 -5.00
CA VAL A 48 -4.14 -14.22 -5.88
C VAL A 48 -4.58 -15.54 -5.24
N ALA A 49 -3.72 -16.18 -4.43
CA ALA A 49 -4.03 -17.44 -3.77
C ALA A 49 -5.10 -17.34 -2.67
N ARG A 50 -5.27 -16.14 -2.08
CA ARG A 50 -6.27 -15.88 -1.04
C ARG A 50 -7.53 -15.20 -1.57
N CYS A 51 -7.53 -14.78 -2.83
CA CYS A 51 -8.62 -14.02 -3.43
C CYS A 51 -9.62 -14.94 -4.13
N ARG A 52 -10.92 -14.63 -4.01
CA ARG A 52 -11.99 -15.36 -4.72
C ARG A 52 -12.94 -14.41 -5.42
N GLU A 53 -13.34 -14.76 -6.65
CA GLU A 53 -14.31 -13.99 -7.44
C GLU A 53 -15.67 -13.88 -6.75
N ASP A 54 -16.10 -14.93 -6.02
CA ASP A 54 -17.35 -14.90 -5.24
C ASP A 54 -17.35 -13.75 -4.22
N TYR A 55 -16.20 -13.46 -3.60
CA TYR A 55 -16.07 -12.34 -2.68
C TYR A 55 -16.01 -11.00 -3.40
N VAL A 56 -15.48 -10.92 -4.63
CA VAL A 56 -15.56 -9.71 -5.45
C VAL A 56 -17.02 -9.37 -5.77
N ALA A 57 -17.81 -10.36 -6.20
CA ALA A 57 -19.24 -10.19 -6.44
C ALA A 57 -19.99 -9.80 -5.15
N GLY A 58 -19.65 -10.44 -4.02
CA GLY A 58 -20.20 -10.12 -2.70
C GLY A 58 -19.92 -8.68 -2.27
N ILE A 59 -18.68 -8.20 -2.46
CA ILE A 59 -18.30 -6.81 -2.20
C ILE A 59 -19.21 -5.84 -2.95
N PHE A 60 -19.43 -6.06 -4.25
CA PHE A 60 -20.30 -5.18 -5.04
C PHE A 60 -21.77 -5.26 -4.60
N ALA A 61 -22.26 -6.45 -4.28
CA ALA A 61 -23.62 -6.63 -3.77
C ALA A 61 -23.83 -5.90 -2.43
N ASP A 62 -22.87 -6.03 -1.50
CA ASP A 62 -22.91 -5.38 -0.19
C ASP A 62 -22.87 -3.85 -0.32
N LEU A 63 -21.98 -3.31 -1.17
CA LEU A 63 -21.90 -1.87 -1.41
C LEU A 63 -23.19 -1.32 -2.03
N ALA A 64 -23.77 -2.03 -3.00
CA ALA A 64 -25.04 -1.65 -3.61
C ALA A 64 -26.20 -1.70 -2.59
N TRP A 65 -26.21 -2.72 -1.73
CA TRP A 65 -27.20 -2.85 -0.65
C TRP A 65 -27.09 -1.72 0.38
N LEU A 66 -25.87 -1.27 0.69
CA LEU A 66 -25.59 -0.11 1.53
C LEU A 66 -25.94 1.24 0.86
N GLY A 67 -26.32 1.25 -0.42
CA GLY A 67 -26.62 2.47 -1.18
C GLY A 67 -25.36 3.26 -1.59
N VAL A 68 -24.19 2.64 -1.54
CA VAL A 68 -22.93 3.26 -1.97
C VAL A 68 -22.82 3.17 -3.48
N ALA A 69 -22.76 4.32 -4.15
CA ALA A 69 -22.47 4.39 -5.58
C ALA A 69 -20.97 4.67 -5.81
N TRP A 70 -20.36 4.00 -6.78
CA TRP A 70 -18.94 4.18 -7.12
C TRP A 70 -18.76 4.38 -8.61
N GLU A 71 -17.60 4.94 -9.00
CA GLU A 71 -17.26 5.09 -10.41
C GLU A 71 -16.80 3.79 -11.05
N GLU A 72 -17.18 3.60 -12.31
CA GLU A 72 -16.74 2.50 -13.17
C GLU A 72 -15.80 3.00 -14.29
N PRO A 73 -14.91 2.14 -14.80
CA PRO A 73 -14.68 0.74 -14.38
C PRO A 73 -13.91 0.63 -13.05
N VAL A 74 -14.22 -0.42 -12.28
CA VAL A 74 -13.49 -0.77 -11.06
C VAL A 74 -12.08 -1.24 -11.40
N LEU A 75 -11.08 -0.74 -10.68
CA LEU A 75 -9.69 -1.14 -10.85
C LEU A 75 -9.42 -2.42 -10.04
N ARG A 76 -8.82 -3.43 -10.69
CA ARG A 76 -8.29 -4.63 -10.03
C ARG A 76 -6.77 -4.61 -10.01
N GLN A 77 -6.17 -4.72 -8.82
CA GLN A 77 -4.73 -4.62 -8.67
C GLN A 77 -3.98 -5.75 -9.40
N SER A 78 -4.55 -6.95 -9.46
CA SER A 78 -4.01 -8.10 -10.19
C SER A 78 -3.78 -7.84 -11.68
N GLN A 79 -4.55 -6.94 -12.29
CA GLN A 79 -4.42 -6.55 -13.70
C GLN A 79 -3.29 -5.52 -13.92
N LEU A 80 -2.68 -5.01 -12.85
CA LEU A 80 -1.70 -3.93 -12.89
C LEU A 80 -0.28 -4.35 -12.50
N PHE A 81 0.01 -5.66 -12.40
CA PHE A 81 1.37 -6.12 -12.10
C PHE A 81 2.46 -5.50 -12.99
N PRO A 82 2.28 -5.33 -14.32
CA PRO A 82 3.28 -4.64 -15.15
C PRO A 82 3.54 -3.19 -14.72
N THR A 83 2.54 -2.51 -14.17
CA THR A 83 2.69 -1.14 -13.65
C THR A 83 3.53 -1.12 -12.38
N TYR A 84 3.36 -2.10 -11.48
CA TYR A 84 4.17 -2.19 -10.26
C TYR A 84 5.62 -2.57 -10.56
N VAL A 85 5.85 -3.47 -11.53
CA VAL A 85 7.19 -3.80 -12.01
C VAL A 85 7.89 -2.54 -12.51
N ARG A 86 7.26 -1.76 -13.41
CA ARG A 86 7.84 -0.49 -13.89
C ARG A 86 8.07 0.53 -12.76
N ALA A 87 7.19 0.56 -11.75
CA ALA A 87 7.39 1.43 -10.60
C ALA A 87 8.61 0.99 -9.76
N ALA A 88 8.78 -0.32 -9.54
CA ALA A 88 9.93 -0.89 -8.85
C ALA A 88 11.24 -0.62 -9.61
N GLU A 89 11.27 -0.87 -10.93
CA GLU A 89 12.42 -0.58 -11.81
C GLU A 89 12.84 0.90 -11.71
N ARG A 90 11.86 1.83 -11.69
CA ARG A 90 12.14 3.26 -11.52
C ARG A 90 12.76 3.59 -10.16
N LEU A 91 12.31 2.94 -9.08
CA LEU A 91 12.85 3.14 -7.74
C LEU A 91 14.25 2.53 -7.60
N GLU A 92 14.48 1.38 -8.23
CA GLU A 92 15.78 0.72 -8.30
C GLU A 92 16.80 1.55 -9.09
N ALA A 93 16.41 2.10 -10.24
CA ALA A 93 17.25 3.02 -11.02
C ALA A 93 17.63 4.28 -10.23
N GLN A 94 16.78 4.70 -9.29
CA GLN A 94 17.05 5.80 -8.35
C GLN A 94 17.86 5.37 -7.11
N LYS A 95 18.27 4.09 -7.03
CA LYS A 95 18.99 3.48 -5.89
C LYS A 95 18.24 3.60 -4.57
N LEU A 96 16.90 3.59 -4.64
CA LEU A 96 16.00 3.67 -3.50
C LEU A 96 15.56 2.29 -2.99
N LEU A 97 15.76 1.24 -3.77
CA LEU A 97 15.47 -0.13 -3.36
C LEU A 97 16.76 -0.89 -3.02
N TYR A 98 16.66 -1.86 -2.13
CA TYR A 98 17.69 -2.87 -1.88
C TYR A 98 17.05 -4.24 -1.66
N PRO A 99 17.71 -5.35 -2.05
CA PRO A 99 17.22 -6.69 -1.77
C PRO A 99 17.47 -7.07 -0.31
N CYS A 100 16.50 -7.74 0.30
CA CYS A 100 16.62 -8.37 1.59
C CYS A 100 16.37 -9.87 1.45
N PHE A 101 17.39 -10.66 1.76
CA PHE A 101 17.38 -12.13 1.72
C PHE A 101 16.86 -12.77 3.01
N ALA A 102 16.56 -11.97 4.04
CA ALA A 102 16.13 -12.48 5.34
C ALA A 102 14.74 -13.10 5.27
N SER A 103 14.62 -14.30 5.82
CA SER A 103 13.35 -14.96 6.14
C SER A 103 12.56 -14.21 7.20
N ARG A 104 11.26 -14.52 7.34
CA ARG A 104 10.41 -13.93 8.38
C ARG A 104 10.95 -14.19 9.79
N SER A 105 11.40 -15.40 10.07
CA SER A 105 11.98 -15.76 11.38
C SER A 105 13.27 -15.00 11.69
N GLU A 106 14.14 -14.77 10.70
CA GLU A 106 15.35 -13.96 10.90
C GLU A 106 15.00 -12.49 11.17
N ILE A 107 13.97 -11.96 10.50
CA ILE A 107 13.48 -10.60 10.73
C ILE A 107 12.93 -10.47 12.15
N GLU A 108 12.10 -11.41 12.59
CA GLU A 108 11.53 -11.44 13.94
C GLU A 108 12.62 -11.54 15.01
N ALA A 109 13.61 -12.43 14.81
CA ALA A 109 14.72 -12.60 15.73
C ALA A 109 15.63 -11.37 15.84
N ALA A 110 15.80 -10.62 14.74
CA ALA A 110 16.60 -9.39 14.73
C ALA A 110 15.82 -8.14 15.15
N ALA A 111 14.49 -8.22 15.27
CA ALA A 111 13.66 -7.09 15.64
C ALA A 111 13.93 -6.66 17.08
N ARG A 112 13.86 -5.34 17.33
CA ARG A 112 14.02 -4.81 18.68
C ARG A 112 12.79 -5.21 19.53
N PRO A 113 12.97 -5.84 20.71
CA PRO A 113 11.86 -6.18 21.58
C PRO A 113 11.01 -4.95 21.93
N GLY A 114 9.69 -5.07 21.78
CA GLY A 114 8.73 -4.00 22.05
C GLY A 114 8.66 -2.89 20.99
N ALA A 115 9.52 -2.90 19.96
CA ALA A 115 9.41 -1.99 18.83
C ALA A 115 8.49 -2.60 17.77
N VAL A 116 7.20 -2.28 17.88
CA VAL A 116 6.15 -2.77 16.97
C VAL A 116 5.46 -1.62 16.26
N ASP A 117 4.87 -1.91 15.11
CA ASP A 117 3.93 -1.01 14.45
C ASP A 117 2.56 -0.99 15.18
N PRO A 118 1.61 -0.13 14.77
CA PRO A 118 0.29 -0.08 15.39
C PRO A 118 -0.51 -1.39 15.35
N ASP A 119 -0.20 -2.28 14.40
CA ASP A 119 -0.83 -3.59 14.25
C ASP A 119 -0.11 -4.68 15.08
N GLY A 120 0.94 -4.30 15.81
CA GLY A 120 1.73 -5.19 16.67
C GLY A 120 2.83 -5.97 15.93
N ALA A 121 3.05 -5.71 14.64
CA ALA A 121 4.11 -6.36 13.88
C ALA A 121 5.48 -5.76 14.25
N PRO A 122 6.55 -6.55 14.36
CA PRO A 122 7.87 -6.02 14.69
C PRO A 122 8.37 -5.02 13.65
N LEU A 123 8.87 -3.86 14.11
CA LEU A 123 9.48 -2.88 13.22
C LEU A 123 10.72 -3.48 12.57
N TYR A 124 10.77 -3.37 11.24
CA TYR A 124 11.83 -3.99 10.46
C TYR A 124 13.23 -3.47 10.87
N PRO A 125 14.18 -4.35 11.26
CA PRO A 125 15.45 -3.94 11.87
C PRO A 125 16.51 -3.45 10.86
N GLY A 126 16.19 -3.35 9.57
CA GLY A 126 17.14 -2.87 8.55
C GLY A 126 18.16 -3.91 8.09
N LEU A 127 17.84 -5.22 8.20
CA LEU A 127 18.70 -6.30 7.71
C LEU A 127 19.05 -6.09 6.23
N HIS A 128 20.27 -6.47 5.86
CA HIS A 128 20.78 -6.39 4.49
C HIS A 128 20.81 -5.00 3.82
N LYS A 129 20.36 -3.93 4.49
CA LYS A 129 20.32 -2.56 3.95
C LYS A 129 21.70 -2.04 3.49
N ARG A 130 22.76 -2.49 4.16
CA ARG A 130 24.14 -2.06 3.92
C ARG A 130 25.02 -3.19 3.37
N LEU A 131 24.42 -4.23 2.77
CA LEU A 131 25.23 -5.27 2.13
C LEU A 131 26.14 -4.66 1.04
N PRO A 132 27.41 -5.08 0.98
CA PRO A 132 28.28 -4.81 -0.14
C PRO A 132 27.66 -5.29 -1.47
N ARG A 133 27.98 -4.59 -2.56
CA ARG A 133 27.37 -4.85 -3.87
C ARG A 133 27.76 -6.22 -4.43
N ASP A 134 29.01 -6.62 -4.23
CA ASP A 134 29.55 -7.93 -4.58
C ASP A 134 28.83 -9.07 -3.83
N GLU A 135 28.52 -8.88 -2.54
CA GLU A 135 27.73 -9.85 -1.80
C GLU A 135 26.29 -9.96 -2.33
N ILE A 136 25.67 -8.82 -2.67
CA ILE A 136 24.34 -8.81 -3.29
C ILE A 136 24.36 -9.57 -4.63
N GLU A 137 25.32 -9.25 -5.51
CA GLU A 137 25.46 -9.88 -6.82
C GLU A 137 25.66 -11.40 -6.69
N MET A 138 26.54 -11.84 -5.80
CA MET A 138 26.76 -13.26 -5.50
C MET A 138 25.47 -13.98 -5.05
N ARG A 139 24.70 -13.40 -4.13
CA ARG A 139 23.45 -14.01 -3.63
C ARG A 139 22.36 -14.06 -4.70
N LEU A 140 22.27 -13.02 -5.55
CA LEU A 140 21.35 -12.99 -6.67
C LEU A 140 21.70 -14.04 -7.73
N GLU A 141 22.98 -14.17 -8.08
CA GLU A 141 23.47 -15.22 -8.99
C GLU A 141 23.26 -16.63 -8.43
N GLY A 142 23.37 -16.78 -7.11
CA GLY A 142 23.04 -18.01 -6.40
C GLY A 142 21.55 -18.36 -6.38
N GLY A 143 20.67 -17.47 -6.88
CA GLY A 143 19.22 -17.70 -6.93
C GLY A 143 18.54 -17.62 -5.56
N GLU A 144 19.16 -16.98 -4.57
CA GLU A 144 18.54 -16.78 -3.26
C GLU A 144 17.26 -15.94 -3.39
N ARG A 145 16.20 -16.35 -2.69
CA ARG A 145 14.94 -15.59 -2.66
C ARG A 145 15.15 -14.32 -1.84
N PHE A 146 14.60 -13.22 -2.34
CA PHE A 146 14.65 -11.94 -1.65
C PHE A 146 13.34 -11.17 -1.81
N ALA A 147 13.16 -10.17 -0.94
CA ALA A 147 12.17 -9.13 -1.12
C ALA A 147 12.87 -7.79 -1.34
N LEU A 148 12.37 -6.99 -2.29
CA LEU A 148 12.82 -5.60 -2.44
C LEU A 148 12.26 -4.76 -1.30
N ARG A 149 13.12 -3.97 -0.66
CA ARG A 149 12.77 -3.05 0.42
C ARG A 149 13.13 -1.62 0.03
N LEU A 150 12.30 -0.68 0.47
CA LEU A 150 12.56 0.74 0.29
C LEU A 150 13.59 1.23 1.33
N ASP A 151 14.66 1.86 0.86
CA ASP A 151 15.57 2.59 1.73
C ASP A 151 14.91 3.90 2.16
N MET A 152 14.25 3.87 3.32
CA MET A 152 13.50 5.02 3.85
C MET A 152 14.35 6.29 4.03
N GLU A 153 15.64 6.16 4.37
CA GLU A 153 16.53 7.33 4.52
C GLU A 153 16.72 8.03 3.17
N LYS A 154 17.07 7.26 2.13
CA LYS A 154 17.22 7.81 0.77
C LYS A 154 15.89 8.28 0.19
N ALA A 155 14.80 7.54 0.43
CA ALA A 155 13.48 7.88 -0.06
C ALA A 155 12.97 9.21 0.52
N LEU A 156 13.14 9.42 1.83
CA LEU A 156 12.79 10.69 2.48
C LEU A 156 13.69 11.84 2.00
N ALA A 157 15.00 11.60 1.81
CA ALA A 157 15.89 12.60 1.23
C ALA A 157 15.46 13.01 -0.19
N ALA A 158 15.14 12.03 -1.05
CA ALA A 158 14.66 12.27 -2.41
C ALA A 158 13.29 12.98 -2.43
N ALA A 159 12.38 12.62 -1.52
CA ALA A 159 11.10 13.30 -1.37
C ALA A 159 11.29 14.75 -0.95
N ARG A 160 12.12 15.02 0.06
CA ARG A 160 12.43 16.38 0.52
C ARG A 160 13.06 17.24 -0.57
N GLN A 161 13.94 16.67 -1.39
CA GLN A 161 14.52 17.38 -2.53
C GLN A 161 13.43 17.77 -3.55
N ARG A 162 12.51 16.85 -3.88
CA ARG A 162 11.40 17.12 -4.81
C ARG A 162 10.43 18.18 -4.29
N LEU A 163 10.27 18.26 -2.97
CA LEU A 163 9.42 19.24 -2.30
C LEU A 163 10.15 20.57 -2.05
N GLY A 164 11.34 20.81 -2.64
CA GLY A 164 12.08 22.06 -2.46
C GLY A 164 12.55 22.29 -1.02
N GLY A 165 12.79 21.20 -0.26
CA GLY A 165 13.20 21.26 1.14
C GLY A 165 12.04 21.17 2.14
N ALA A 166 10.79 21.31 1.69
CA ALA A 166 9.61 21.22 2.54
C ALA A 166 9.39 19.78 3.07
N PRO A 167 8.83 19.63 4.28
CA PRO A 167 8.50 18.32 4.83
C PRO A 167 7.36 17.67 4.03
N LEU A 168 7.36 16.33 4.01
CA LEU A 168 6.19 15.58 3.60
C LEU A 168 5.16 15.63 4.74
N THR A 169 4.01 16.24 4.48
CA THR A 169 2.92 16.36 5.46
C THR A 169 1.66 15.73 4.92
N PHE A 170 0.78 15.33 5.83
CA PHE A 170 -0.63 15.05 5.53
C PHE A 170 -1.48 15.96 6.41
N ARG A 171 -2.71 16.20 5.97
CA ARG A 171 -3.72 16.93 6.74
C ARG A 171 -4.85 15.95 6.99
N GLU A 172 -5.14 15.70 8.25
CA GLU A 172 -6.29 14.90 8.63
C GLU A 172 -7.56 15.75 8.43
N LEU A 173 -8.66 15.10 8.05
CA LEU A 173 -9.97 15.73 7.91
C LEU A 173 -10.91 15.08 8.92
N ASP A 174 -11.76 15.88 9.53
CA ASP A 174 -12.88 15.40 10.32
C ASP A 174 -14.02 14.87 9.43
N ASP A 175 -15.08 14.39 10.06
CA ASP A 175 -16.26 13.84 9.39
C ASP A 175 -16.99 14.88 8.51
N GLY A 176 -16.78 16.18 8.76
CA GLY A 176 -17.31 17.29 7.96
C GLY A 176 -16.41 17.70 6.80
N GLY A 177 -15.26 17.04 6.62
CA GLY A 177 -14.27 17.41 5.63
C GLY A 177 -13.47 18.66 5.98
N GLU A 178 -13.59 19.14 7.22
CA GLU A 178 -12.80 20.24 7.75
C GLU A 178 -11.55 19.70 8.46
N PRO A 179 -10.46 20.46 8.53
CA PRO A 179 -9.17 19.86 8.87
C PRO A 179 -8.58 20.28 10.22
#